data_AF-A0A2P2KK83-F1
#
_entry.id   AF-A0A2P2KK83-F1
#
_cell.length_a   1.000
_cell.length_b   1.000
_cell.length_c   1.000
_cell.angle_alpha   90.00
_cell.angle_beta   90.00
_cell.angle_gamma   90.00
#
_symmetry.space_group_name_H-M   'P 1'
#
loop_
_entity.id
_entity.type
_entity.pdbx_description
1 polymer ?
#
loop_
_entity_poly.entity_id
_entity_poly.type
_entity_poly.pdbx_seq_one_letter_code
_entity_poly.pdbx_strand_id
1 'polypeptide(L)'
;MGVPCVTMAGAVHAHNVGVSLLSKVGLGHLIAKNEDEYVQLALQLASDMDALSNLRMSLRDVMSDSPVCDGPNFTLGLETTYRDMWRRYCKGDVPSSSRMELLQQQGPSDEAPVKNCGSTRISFSRESQENGFSAVPSSMVNHSREENGGQLNHIAD
;
A
#
# COMPACT_ATOMS: atom_id res chain seq x y z
N MET A 1 11.41 4.31 -20.28
CA MET A 1 10.02 3.95 -20.63
C MET A 1 9.20 5.22 -20.51
N GLY A 2 8.44 5.59 -21.54
CA GLY A 2 7.73 6.88 -21.64
C GLY A 2 6.22 6.68 -21.81
N VAL A 3 5.61 5.85 -20.96
CA VAL A 3 4.18 5.54 -21.03
C VAL A 3 3.43 6.32 -19.96
N PRO A 4 2.52 7.24 -20.33
CA PRO A 4 1.67 7.96 -19.38
C PRO A 4 0.76 6.99 -18.63
N CYS A 5 0.56 7.23 -17.34
CA CYS A 5 -0.31 6.44 -16.48
C CYS A 5 -1.33 7.37 -15.82
N VAL A 6 -2.60 6.98 -15.87
CA VAL A 6 -3.68 7.60 -15.08
C VAL A 6 -3.78 6.84 -13.77
N THR A 7 -3.96 7.55 -12.67
CA THR A 7 -4.17 6.95 -11.34
C THR A 7 -5.41 7.55 -10.70
N MET A 8 -5.97 6.89 -9.68
CA MET A 8 -7.08 7.39 -8.90
C MET A 8 -6.69 7.46 -7.43
N ALA A 9 -6.99 8.58 -6.78
CA ALA A 9 -6.79 8.74 -5.35
C ALA A 9 -7.70 7.80 -4.55
N GLY A 10 -7.12 7.10 -3.56
CA GLY A 10 -7.83 6.13 -2.74
C GLY A 10 -7.76 6.42 -1.24
N ALA A 11 -8.49 5.65 -0.45
CA ALA A 11 -8.58 5.86 1.00
C ALA A 11 -7.37 5.33 1.80
N VAL A 12 -6.59 4.40 1.25
CA VAL A 12 -5.46 3.76 1.96
C VAL A 12 -4.13 4.04 1.26
N HIS A 13 -3.04 3.90 2.01
CA HIS A 13 -1.70 4.18 1.50
C HIS A 13 -1.37 3.40 0.21
N ALA A 14 -1.72 2.11 0.15
CA ALA A 14 -1.44 1.25 -0.99
C ALA A 14 -2.05 1.75 -2.32
N HIS A 15 -3.16 2.51 -2.26
CA HIS A 15 -3.81 3.05 -3.45
C HIS A 15 -3.09 4.31 -3.97
N ASN A 16 -2.35 5.01 -3.11
CA ASN A 16 -1.86 6.37 -3.39
C ASN A 16 -0.39 6.42 -3.81
N VAL A 17 0.24 5.27 -4.11
CA VAL A 17 1.61 5.24 -4.63
C VAL A 17 1.70 5.98 -5.97
N GLY A 18 0.76 5.71 -6.89
CA GLY A 18 0.68 6.40 -8.18
C GLY A 18 0.40 7.90 -8.02
N VAL A 19 -0.48 8.27 -7.09
CA VAL A 19 -0.78 9.67 -6.74
C VAL A 19 0.47 10.41 -6.30
N SER A 20 1.23 9.82 -5.36
CA SER A 20 2.48 10.41 -4.86
C SER A 20 3.49 10.62 -5.97
N LEU A 21 3.67 9.62 -6.83
CA LEU A 21 4.61 9.68 -7.94
C LEU A 21 4.23 10.77 -8.94
N LEU A 22 3.01 10.75 -9.47
CA LEU A 22 2.55 11.73 -10.46
C LEU A 22 2.55 13.15 -9.90
N SER A 23 2.25 13.32 -8.60
CA SER A 23 2.34 14.62 -7.94
C SER A 23 3.77 15.14 -7.89
N LYS A 24 4.76 14.28 -7.63
CA LYS A 24 6.18 14.66 -7.58
C LYS A 24 6.80 14.90 -8.96
N VAL A 25 6.33 14.18 -9.97
CA VAL A 25 6.76 14.35 -11.38
C VAL A 25 6.09 15.58 -12.04
N GLY A 26 5.05 16.15 -11.43
CA GLY A 26 4.32 17.32 -11.98
C GLY A 26 3.17 16.94 -12.93
N LEU A 27 2.75 15.67 -12.93
CA LEU A 27 1.65 15.14 -13.74
C LEU A 27 0.36 14.99 -12.94
N GLY A 28 0.09 15.93 -12.04
CA GLY A 28 -1.10 15.91 -11.19
C GLY A 28 -2.43 15.92 -11.95
N HIS A 29 -2.42 16.38 -13.21
CA HIS A 29 -3.59 16.34 -14.09
C HIS A 29 -3.98 14.92 -14.55
N LEU A 30 -3.15 13.90 -14.28
CA LEU A 30 -3.45 12.49 -14.54
C LEU A 30 -3.96 11.75 -13.28
N ILE A 31 -4.32 12.50 -12.24
CA ILE A 31 -4.80 11.96 -10.97
C ILE A 31 -6.31 12.23 -10.88
N ALA A 32 -7.09 11.17 -10.99
CA ALA A 32 -8.54 11.21 -10.79
C ALA A 32 -8.91 11.17 -9.29
N LYS A 33 -10.05 11.76 -8.94
CA LYS A 33 -10.63 11.74 -7.59
C LYS A 33 -11.72 10.70 -7.42
N ASN A 34 -12.30 10.24 -8.52
CA ASN A 34 -13.36 9.24 -8.57
C ASN A 34 -13.29 8.46 -9.91
N GLU A 35 -14.13 7.43 -10.02
CA GLU A 35 -14.13 6.51 -11.17
C GLU A 35 -14.51 7.21 -12.48
N ASP A 36 -15.50 8.11 -12.45
CA ASP A 36 -15.93 8.85 -13.64
C ASP A 36 -14.79 9.73 -14.19
N GLU A 37 -14.09 10.45 -13.31
CA GLU A 37 -12.93 11.27 -13.68
C GLU A 37 -11.78 10.41 -14.22
N TYR A 38 -11.57 9.21 -13.66
CA TYR A 38 -10.56 8.28 -14.15
C TYR A 38 -10.84 7.85 -15.59
N VAL A 39 -12.08 7.49 -15.89
CA VAL A 39 -12.52 7.14 -17.25
C VAL A 39 -12.40 8.35 -18.17
N GLN A 40 -12.84 9.53 -17.72
CA GLN A 40 -12.75 10.75 -18.51
C GLN A 40 -11.30 11.11 -18.88
N LEU A 41 -10.37 11.04 -17.93
CA LEU A 41 -8.94 11.30 -18.18
C LEU A 41 -8.35 10.29 -19.17
N ALA A 42 -8.70 9.01 -19.04
CA ALA A 42 -8.26 7.98 -19.97
C ALA A 42 -8.80 8.23 -21.40
N LEU A 43 -10.07 8.64 -21.51
CA LEU A 43 -10.67 9.01 -22.80
C LEU A 43 -10.04 10.27 -23.40
N GLN A 44 -9.76 11.29 -22.59
CA GLN A 44 -9.07 12.50 -23.05
C GLN A 44 -7.68 12.18 -23.60
N LEU A 45 -6.90 11.37 -22.89
CA LEU A 45 -5.60 10.90 -23.38
C LEU A 45 -5.71 10.07 -24.67
N ALA A 46 -6.74 9.24 -24.80
CA ALA A 46 -6.92 8.38 -25.96
C ALA A 46 -7.50 9.10 -27.19
N SER A 47 -8.23 10.20 -26.99
CA SER A 47 -8.87 10.96 -28.07
C SER A 47 -7.94 11.96 -28.75
N ASP A 48 -6.92 12.46 -28.04
CA ASP A 48 -5.93 13.38 -28.59
C ASP A 48 -4.57 12.68 -28.80
N MET A 49 -4.38 12.14 -30.00
CA MET A 49 -3.18 11.40 -30.37
C MET A 49 -1.93 12.29 -30.44
N ASP A 50 -2.08 13.56 -30.82
CA ASP A 50 -0.95 14.49 -30.95
C ASP A 50 -0.46 14.90 -29.56
N ALA A 51 -1.38 15.25 -28.64
CA ALA A 51 -1.03 15.53 -27.25
C ALA A 51 -0.41 14.31 -26.57
N LEU A 52 -0.96 13.11 -26.81
CA LEU A 52 -0.42 11.86 -26.25
C LEU A 52 0.98 11.56 -26.78
N SER A 53 1.23 11.79 -28.07
CA SER A 53 2.56 11.62 -28.67
C SER A 53 3.58 12.58 -28.05
N ASN A 54 3.22 13.87 -27.95
CA ASN A 54 4.05 14.90 -27.32
C ASN A 54 4.38 14.55 -25.87
N LEU A 55 3.37 14.10 -25.10
CA LEU A 55 3.57 13.68 -23.72
C LEU A 55 4.52 12.48 -23.64
N ARG A 56 4.38 11.47 -24.50
CA ARG A 56 5.30 10.31 -24.53
C ARG A 56 6.73 10.71 -24.84
N MET A 57 6.93 11.70 -25.72
CA MET A 57 8.24 12.21 -26.08
C MET A 57 8.89 12.99 -24.93
N SER A 58 8.13 13.86 -24.24
CA SER A 58 8.66 14.68 -23.15
C SER A 58 8.80 13.95 -21.82
N LEU A 59 8.06 12.85 -21.61
CA LEU A 59 7.94 12.20 -20.29
C LEU A 59 9.28 11.75 -19.71
N ARG A 60 10.24 11.38 -20.56
CA ARG A 60 11.57 10.98 -20.11
C ARG A 60 12.29 12.15 -19.45
N ASP A 61 12.29 13.31 -20.09
CA ASP A 61 12.97 14.50 -19.60
C ASP A 61 12.27 15.00 -18.33
N VAL A 62 10.93 15.05 -18.34
CA VAL A 62 10.12 15.40 -17.16
C VAL A 62 10.42 14.49 -15.97
N MET A 63 10.59 13.17 -16.20
CA MET A 63 10.94 12.23 -15.14
C MET A 63 12.37 12.46 -14.62
N SER A 64 13.33 12.62 -15.53
CA SER A 64 14.75 12.86 -15.20
C SER A 64 14.96 14.16 -14.41
N ASP A 65 14.23 15.21 -14.75
CA ASP A 65 14.29 16.51 -14.07
C ASP A 65 13.46 16.54 -12.77
N SER A 66 12.66 15.50 -12.51
CA SER A 66 11.81 15.45 -11.32
C SER A 66 12.60 15.13 -10.05
N PRO A 67 12.11 15.56 -8.87
CA PRO A 67 12.68 15.18 -7.58
C PRO A 67 12.70 13.67 -7.30
N VAL A 68 11.96 12.88 -8.07
CA VAL A 68 11.93 11.41 -7.93
C VAL A 68 13.25 10.78 -8.36
N CYS A 69 13.91 11.38 -9.37
CA CYS A 69 15.20 10.92 -9.86
C CYS A 69 16.39 11.65 -9.20
N ASP A 70 16.13 12.63 -8.35
CA ASP A 70 17.15 13.37 -7.60
C ASP A 70 17.55 12.64 -6.30
N GLY A 71 18.36 11.58 -6.48
CA GLY A 71 18.88 10.77 -5.38
C GLY A 71 19.66 11.54 -4.31
N PRO A 72 20.56 12.49 -4.67
CA PRO A 72 21.28 13.29 -3.69
C PRO A 72 20.37 14.15 -2.81
N ASN A 73 19.43 14.91 -3.38
CA ASN A 73 18.52 15.73 -2.56
C ASN A 73 17.54 14.87 -1.74
N PHE A 74 17.10 13.73 -2.30
CA PHE A 74 16.29 12.77 -1.54
C PHE A 74 17.05 12.26 -0.30
N THR A 75 18.30 11.85 -0.47
CA THR A 75 19.15 11.36 0.62
C THR A 75 19.38 12.43 1.67
N LEU A 76 19.67 13.66 1.26
CA LEU A 76 19.85 14.77 2.20
C LEU A 76 18.60 15.02 3.05
N GLY A 77 17.42 14.98 2.44
CA GLY A 77 16.15 15.10 3.17
C GLY A 77 15.94 13.95 4.15
N LEU A 78 16.30 12.72 3.76
CA LEU A 78 16.22 11.53 4.62
C LEU A 78 17.18 11.62 5.81
N GLU A 79 18.45 11.98 5.57
CA GLU A 79 19.46 12.16 6.61
C GLU A 79 19.08 13.24 7.62
N THR A 80 18.54 14.36 7.12
CA THR A 80 18.03 15.45 7.95
C THR A 80 16.90 14.93 8.85
N THR A 81 15.94 14.20 8.26
CA THR A 81 14.81 13.62 8.99
C THR A 81 15.28 12.63 10.07
N TYR A 82 16.22 11.73 9.75
CA TYR A 82 16.80 10.81 10.73
C TYR A 82 17.56 11.55 11.84
N ARG A 83 18.31 12.59 11.49
CA ARG A 83 19.03 13.40 12.47
C ARG A 83 18.05 14.10 13.43
N ASP A 84 16.92 14.59 12.94
CA ASP A 84 15.91 15.22 13.76
C ASP A 84 15.18 14.22 14.65
N MET A 85 14.82 13.05 14.13
CA MET A 85 14.31 11.94 14.94
C MET A 85 15.27 11.56 16.07
N TRP A 86 16.57 11.48 15.78
CA TRP A 86 17.60 11.20 16.78
C TRP A 86 17.69 12.30 17.85
N ARG A 87 17.71 13.58 17.45
CA ARG A 87 17.75 14.70 18.39
C ARG A 87 16.53 14.72 19.32
N ARG A 88 15.35 14.39 18.79
CA ARG A 88 14.11 14.27 19.58
C ARG A 88 14.21 13.13 20.59
N TYR A 89 14.69 11.97 20.16
CA TYR A 89 14.96 10.84 21.06
C TYR A 89 15.91 11.20 22.21
N CYS A 90 17.05 11.85 21.92
CA CYS A 90 18.00 12.28 22.97
C CYS A 90 17.39 13.27 23.98
N LYS A 91 16.36 14.01 23.59
CA LYS A 91 15.61 14.94 24.47
C LYS A 91 14.46 14.27 25.23
N GLY A 92 14.23 12.96 25.01
CA GLY A 92 13.10 12.23 25.59
C GLY A 92 11.75 12.49 24.90
N ASP A 93 11.72 13.23 23.78
CA ASP A 93 10.51 13.49 22.98
C ASP A 93 10.30 12.37 21.96
N VAL A 94 9.87 11.20 22.45
CA VAL A 94 9.58 10.03 21.61
C VAL A 94 8.07 9.83 21.46
N PRO A 95 7.51 9.87 20.25
CA PRO A 95 6.06 9.65 20.06
C PRO A 95 5.59 8.28 20.54
N SER A 96 6.46 7.27 20.49
CA SER A 96 6.17 5.92 20.95
C SER A 96 6.02 5.84 22.47
N SER A 97 6.77 6.63 23.25
CA SER A 97 6.64 6.62 24.71
C SER A 97 5.28 7.20 25.13
N SER A 98 4.84 8.31 24.53
CA SER A 98 3.50 8.87 24.78
C SER A 98 2.38 7.90 24.38
N ARG A 99 2.55 7.16 23.28
CA ARG A 99 1.56 6.13 22.86
C ARG A 99 1.53 4.94 23.82
N MET A 100 2.69 4.48 24.30
CA MET A 100 2.76 3.40 25.28
C MET A 100 2.17 3.84 26.63
N GLU A 101 2.42 5.07 27.06
CA GLU A 101 1.86 5.65 28.27
C GLU A 101 0.33 5.77 28.21
N LEU A 102 -0.23 6.20 27.07
CA LEU A 102 -1.67 6.19 26.83
C LEU A 102 -2.30 4.80 26.85
N LEU A 103 -1.60 3.77 26.32
CA LEU A 103 -2.07 2.39 26.36
C LEU A 103 -1.96 1.78 27.77
N GLN A 104 -0.97 2.19 28.56
CA GLN A 104 -0.77 1.72 29.93
C GLN A 104 -1.78 2.34 30.91
N GLN A 105 -2.24 3.57 30.64
CA GLN A 105 -3.32 4.21 31.41
C GLN A 105 -4.71 3.63 31.09
N GLN A 106 -4.84 2.82 30.03
CA GLN A 106 -6.02 1.98 29.76
C GLN A 106 -5.86 0.59 30.42
N GLY A 107 -5.62 0.57 31.73
CA GLY A 107 -5.83 -0.62 32.57
C GLY A 107 -7.33 -0.84 32.84
N PRO A 108 -7.77 -2.05 33.24
CA PRO A 108 -9.10 -2.58 32.94
C PRO A 108 -10.20 -1.69 33.52
N SER A 109 -10.98 -1.03 32.67
CA SER A 109 -12.32 -0.62 33.05
C SER A 109 -13.10 -1.88 33.37
N ASP A 110 -13.54 -1.99 34.62
CA ASP A 110 -14.34 -3.07 35.20
C ASP A 110 -15.12 -3.91 34.18
N GLU A 111 -14.94 -5.22 34.31
CA GLU A 111 -15.77 -6.25 33.68
C GLU A 111 -17.25 -5.97 33.99
N ALA A 112 -17.94 -5.30 33.06
CA ALA A 112 -19.39 -5.21 33.10
C ALA A 112 -19.95 -6.63 32.92
N PRO A 113 -20.91 -7.09 33.75
CA PRO A 113 -21.32 -8.48 33.75
C PRO A 113 -21.96 -8.82 32.41
N VAL A 114 -21.39 -9.83 31.74
CA VAL A 114 -21.95 -10.45 30.55
C VAL A 114 -23.32 -11.02 30.92
N LYS A 115 -24.38 -10.25 30.67
CA LYS A 115 -25.73 -10.81 30.58
C LYS A 115 -25.79 -11.61 29.29
N ASN A 116 -25.77 -12.93 29.42
CA ASN A 116 -26.28 -13.83 28.40
C ASN A 116 -27.68 -13.36 27.98
N CYS A 117 -27.77 -12.68 26.84
CA CYS A 117 -29.03 -12.45 26.15
C CYS A 117 -29.01 -13.33 24.91
N GLY A 118 -29.98 -14.24 24.85
CA GLY A 118 -30.05 -15.33 23.91
C GLY A 118 -30.06 -14.88 22.45
N SER A 119 -29.57 -15.79 21.62
CA SER A 119 -29.63 -15.81 20.17
C SER A 119 -30.93 -15.18 19.63
N THR A 120 -30.81 -14.00 19.04
CA THR A 120 -31.83 -13.48 18.12
C THR A 120 -31.15 -13.24 16.78
N ARG A 121 -31.53 -14.06 15.80
CA ARG A 121 -31.13 -13.99 14.39
C ARG A 121 -31.31 -12.57 13.87
N ILE A 122 -30.23 -11.94 13.42
CA ILE A 122 -30.31 -10.85 12.44
C ILE A 122 -30.00 -11.46 11.07
N SER A 123 -31.05 -11.60 10.27
CA SER A 123 -30.98 -11.92 8.86
C SER A 123 -30.42 -10.74 8.09
N PHE A 124 -29.15 -10.83 7.66
CA PHE A 124 -28.63 -9.99 6.59
C PHE A 124 -28.87 -10.70 5.26
N SER A 125 -29.81 -10.16 4.47
CA SER A 125 -30.00 -10.52 3.08
C SER A 125 -28.70 -10.27 2.32
N ARG A 126 -28.11 -11.34 1.77
CA ARG A 126 -27.04 -11.28 0.78
C ARG A 126 -27.65 -10.80 -0.53
N GLU A 127 -27.35 -9.58 -0.93
CA GLU A 127 -27.42 -9.20 -2.34
C GLU A 127 -25.99 -9.31 -2.90
N SER A 128 -25.89 -10.17 -3.90
CA SER A 128 -24.68 -10.67 -4.53
C SER A 128 -24.16 -9.71 -5.59
N GLN A 129 -22.90 -9.28 -5.47
CA GLN A 129 -22.07 -8.95 -6.63
C GLN A 129 -20.71 -9.64 -6.49
N GLU A 130 -20.52 -10.64 -7.36
CA GLU A 130 -19.25 -11.31 -7.60
C GLU A 130 -18.26 -10.32 -8.22
N ASN A 131 -17.17 -10.01 -7.51
CA ASN A 131 -15.97 -9.52 -8.16
C ASN A 131 -15.00 -10.71 -8.25
N GLY A 132 -14.78 -11.16 -9.49
CA GLY A 132 -14.02 -12.36 -9.85
C GLY A 132 -12.55 -12.30 -9.46
N PHE A 133 -12.27 -12.70 -8.22
CA PHE A 133 -10.96 -13.22 -7.79
C PHE A 133 -11.17 -14.63 -7.25
N SER A 134 -10.86 -15.65 -8.06
CA SER A 134 -10.84 -17.04 -7.60
C SER A 134 -9.65 -17.26 -6.67
N ALA A 135 -9.84 -17.03 -5.37
CA ALA A 135 -8.93 -17.53 -4.35
C ALA A 135 -9.21 -19.03 -4.16
N VAL A 136 -8.26 -19.87 -4.57
CA VAL A 136 -8.29 -21.31 -4.29
C VAL A 136 -8.08 -21.50 -2.78
N PRO A 137 -8.95 -22.22 -2.06
CA PRO A 137 -8.77 -22.44 -0.63
C PRO A 137 -7.69 -23.51 -0.36
N SER A 138 -6.72 -23.18 0.49
CA SER A 138 -5.81 -24.14 1.11
C SER A 138 -6.60 -25.13 1.96
N SER A 139 -6.77 -26.36 1.47
CA SER A 139 -7.26 -27.47 2.30
C SER A 139 -6.10 -28.13 3.04
N MET A 140 -6.23 -28.17 4.37
CA MET A 140 -5.46 -29.01 5.28
C MET A 140 -5.38 -30.46 4.78
N VAL A 141 -4.18 -31.05 4.81
CA VAL A 141 -4.01 -32.50 4.91
C VAL A 141 -3.22 -32.77 6.19
N ASN A 142 -3.88 -33.46 7.12
CA ASN A 142 -3.33 -33.85 8.42
C ASN A 142 -2.41 -35.06 8.31
N HIS A 143 -1.36 -35.03 9.14
CA HIS A 143 -0.66 -36.14 9.82
C HIS A 143 -0.48 -37.48 9.11
N SER A 144 0.78 -37.87 8.91
CA SER A 144 1.30 -39.17 9.39
C SER A 144 2.82 -39.11 9.54
N ARG A 145 3.26 -39.51 10.74
CA ARG A 145 4.62 -39.67 11.22
C ARG A 145 5.08 -41.07 10.82
N GLU A 146 6.21 -41.22 10.14
CA GLU A 146 6.99 -42.46 10.16
C GLU A 146 8.46 -42.19 9.78
N GLU A 147 9.35 -42.67 10.63
CA GLU A 147 10.80 -42.68 10.46
C GLU A 147 11.20 -43.66 9.34
N ASN A 148 12.20 -43.31 8.53
CA ASN A 148 13.36 -44.18 8.37
C ASN A 148 14.51 -43.48 7.64
N GLY A 149 15.70 -43.67 8.20
CA GLY A 149 16.97 -43.22 7.63
C GLY A 149 17.58 -44.22 6.62
N GLY A 150 18.70 -43.78 6.04
CA GLY A 150 19.50 -44.50 5.04
C GLY A 150 19.11 -44.07 3.62
N GLN A 151 20.01 -43.71 2.71
CA GLN A 151 21.42 -44.05 2.60
C GLN A 151 22.05 -43.07 1.60
N LEU A 152 23.21 -42.50 1.98
CA LEU A 152 24.16 -41.92 1.03
C LEU A 152 24.57 -43.00 0.03
N ASN A 153 24.50 -42.70 -1.27
CA ASN A 153 25.31 -43.37 -2.27
C ASN A 153 25.91 -42.35 -3.25
N HIS A 154 27.24 -42.37 -3.22
CA HIS A 154 28.22 -41.96 -4.21
C HIS A 154 27.90 -42.48 -5.63
N ILE A 155 28.51 -41.83 -6.65
CA ILE A 155 29.18 -42.37 -7.88
C ILE A 155 29.06 -41.30 -9.00
N ALA A 156 30.16 -40.58 -9.31
CA ALA A 156 31.04 -40.73 -10.50
C ALA A 156 30.31 -40.34 -11.82
N ASP A 157 30.76 -39.35 -12.57
CA ASP A 157 32.04 -39.27 -13.30
C ASP A 157 32.54 -37.80 -13.39
#